data_AF-A0AAD3DV28-F1
#
_entry.id   AF-A0AAD3DV28-F1
#
_cell.length_a   1.000
_cell.length_b   1.000
_cell.length_c   1.000
_cell.angle_alpha   90.00
_cell.angle_beta   90.00
_cell.angle_gamma   90.00
#
_symmetry.space_group_name_H-M   'P 1'
#
loop_
_entity.id
_entity.type
_entity.pdbx_description
1 polymer ?
#
loop_
_entity_poly.entity_id
_entity_poly.type
_entity_poly.pdbx_seq_one_letter_code
_entity_poly.pdbx_strand_id
1 'polypeptide(L)'
;MSRTHVYPSLLLVFASLIALTTSVSSRRLLEAQVSQQQQPQFYAEGSFSFNASCEQAYARNPKARLSGSCSIGYTKPYVGPLNTWDDIRAMLKARSHKGEIILAQESRPEAAAQWQWRLLRMGYAHTVVIARGEAACAALRQLFGPHAGCVWFPRSIYYPPPSSSSSSSSSSSSSQPAPLSAGQVALFLEEAAFWRLQLAAMVLRLGGHNVMAVETDTVALDDFYWWMQQPDYKDYNLLIQQDTAAMATSSSPAGPPRPWSLPLGGGLLYARSAAPSGPTAWALAEAVARNVRWRERPQLLEERNSTMHSCWHRAALSDALSSCLAGRPLFGRCLETRQLDRSWGSREEGGQKAFQAAHARLLEPVLQLKTYSTDRPGPRCHTSTTSPSSTTSSSSQLWGWEGSLAVPRSGGQWPEELGGRA
;
A
#
# COMPACT_ATOMS: atom_id res chain seq x y z
N MET A 1 9.42 -66.48 -25.34
CA MET A 1 10.45 -66.69 -26.37
C MET A 1 10.48 -65.45 -27.26
N SER A 2 11.69 -64.89 -27.47
CA SER A 2 12.21 -64.09 -28.61
C SER A 2 11.30 -63.95 -29.85
N ARG A 3 11.32 -62.89 -30.68
CA ARG A 3 12.12 -61.67 -30.89
C ARG A 3 11.54 -61.00 -32.16
N THR A 4 11.53 -59.66 -32.23
CA THR A 4 11.79 -58.76 -33.42
C THR A 4 10.93 -58.90 -34.70
N HIS A 5 10.52 -57.86 -35.47
CA HIS A 5 11.25 -56.68 -35.98
C HIS A 5 10.32 -55.74 -36.84
N VAL A 6 10.64 -54.42 -36.83
CA VAL A 6 10.59 -53.37 -37.91
C VAL A 6 9.26 -52.75 -38.44
N TYR A 7 9.26 -51.39 -38.40
CA TYR A 7 8.41 -50.29 -38.95
C TYR A 7 8.41 -50.18 -40.51
N PRO A 8 7.87 -49.12 -41.22
CA PRO A 8 7.05 -47.93 -40.85
C PRO A 8 5.85 -47.68 -41.83
N SER A 9 5.03 -46.63 -41.58
CA SER A 9 4.72 -45.56 -42.58
C SER A 9 3.56 -44.62 -42.18
N LEU A 10 3.85 -43.32 -42.29
CA LEU A 10 3.01 -42.18 -42.71
C LEU A 10 1.63 -41.93 -42.05
N LEU A 11 1.57 -40.85 -41.24
CA LEU A 11 0.61 -39.73 -41.39
C LEU A 11 0.79 -38.72 -40.25
N LEU A 12 1.66 -37.73 -40.46
CA LEU A 12 1.86 -36.63 -39.51
C LEU A 12 2.26 -35.34 -40.24
N VAL A 13 1.36 -34.84 -41.11
CA VAL A 13 1.37 -33.46 -41.61
C VAL A 13 -0.08 -33.13 -41.91
N PHE A 14 -0.77 -32.37 -41.06
CA PHE A 14 -1.88 -31.45 -41.43
C PHE A 14 -2.58 -30.77 -40.24
N ALA A 15 -2.28 -31.12 -38.98
CA ALA A 15 -2.98 -30.54 -37.83
C ALA A 15 -2.38 -29.24 -37.24
N SER A 16 -1.20 -28.79 -37.68
CA SER A 16 -0.49 -27.67 -37.03
C SER A 16 -0.60 -26.31 -37.73
N LEU A 17 -1.36 -26.18 -38.82
CA LEU A 17 -1.47 -24.91 -39.56
C LEU A 17 -2.77 -24.11 -39.30
N ILE A 18 -3.77 -24.68 -38.62
CA ILE A 18 -5.06 -24.01 -38.37
C ILE A 18 -5.08 -23.27 -37.02
N ALA A 19 -4.16 -23.59 -36.10
CA ALA A 19 -4.10 -22.95 -34.78
C ALA A 19 -3.32 -21.62 -34.74
N LEU A 20 -2.65 -21.23 -35.83
CA LEU A 20 -1.84 -20.00 -35.90
C LEU A 20 -2.55 -18.80 -36.54
N THR A 21 -3.67 -19.01 -37.23
CA THR A 21 -4.42 -17.92 -37.89
C THR A 21 -5.55 -17.34 -37.04
N THR A 22 -6.05 -18.05 -36.02
CA THR A 22 -7.09 -17.56 -35.09
C THR A 22 -6.54 -16.70 -33.94
N SER A 23 -5.23 -16.80 -33.66
CA SER A 23 -4.55 -16.02 -32.60
C SER A 23 -4.28 -14.56 -33.02
N VAL A 24 -4.00 -14.31 -34.30
CA VAL A 24 -3.70 -12.95 -34.81
C VAL A 24 -4.97 -12.10 -34.98
N SER A 25 -6.10 -12.71 -35.39
CA SER A 25 -7.38 -11.99 -35.48
C SER A 25 -7.98 -11.63 -34.12
N SER A 26 -7.78 -12.46 -33.10
CA SER A 26 -8.27 -12.17 -31.74
C SER A 26 -7.48 -11.04 -31.07
N ARG A 27 -6.17 -10.91 -31.35
CA ARG A 27 -5.38 -9.75 -30.90
C ARG A 27 -5.79 -8.44 -31.57
N ARG A 28 -6.09 -8.45 -32.87
CA ARG A 28 -6.56 -7.24 -33.58
C ARG A 28 -7.97 -6.82 -33.16
N LEU A 29 -8.85 -7.77 -32.81
CA LEU A 29 -10.18 -7.47 -32.27
C LEU A 29 -10.14 -6.92 -30.83
N LEU A 30 -9.21 -7.42 -29.99
CA LEU A 30 -8.98 -6.86 -28.65
C LEU A 30 -8.31 -5.48 -28.70
N GLU A 31 -7.33 -5.25 -29.58
CA GLU A 31 -6.74 -3.92 -29.81
C GLU A 31 -7.76 -2.93 -30.40
N ALA A 32 -8.67 -3.38 -31.26
CA ALA A 32 -9.75 -2.54 -31.81
C ALA A 32 -10.86 -2.25 -30.79
N GLN A 33 -11.20 -3.20 -29.90
CA GLN A 33 -12.19 -2.97 -28.84
C GLN A 33 -11.65 -2.06 -27.72
N VAL A 34 -10.37 -2.13 -27.39
CA VAL A 34 -9.74 -1.17 -26.46
C VAL A 34 -9.71 0.24 -27.06
N SER A 35 -9.64 0.37 -28.39
CA SER A 35 -9.70 1.66 -29.09
C SER A 35 -11.13 2.26 -29.19
N GLN A 36 -12.17 1.44 -29.02
CA GLN A 36 -13.58 1.89 -29.06
C GLN A 36 -14.27 1.95 -27.69
N GLN A 37 -13.59 1.54 -26.62
CA GLN A 37 -14.11 1.66 -25.27
C GLN A 37 -14.07 3.14 -24.87
N GLN A 38 -15.19 3.83 -25.14
CA GLN A 38 -15.55 5.18 -24.71
C GLN A 38 -14.42 5.90 -23.97
N GLN A 39 -13.61 6.66 -24.71
CA GLN A 39 -12.82 7.71 -24.08
C GLN A 39 -13.81 8.50 -23.21
N PRO A 40 -13.63 8.53 -21.88
CA PRO A 40 -14.55 9.25 -21.03
C PRO A 40 -14.65 10.68 -21.55
N GLN A 41 -15.88 11.14 -21.84
CA GLN A 41 -16.17 12.50 -22.34
C GLN A 41 -15.66 13.63 -21.43
N PHE A 42 -15.00 13.31 -20.31
CA PHE A 42 -14.25 14.21 -19.44
C PHE A 42 -13.11 14.99 -20.13
N TYR A 43 -12.77 14.72 -21.39
CA TYR A 43 -11.71 15.42 -22.12
C TYR A 43 -12.18 16.40 -23.19
N ALA A 44 -13.50 16.56 -23.42
CA ALA A 44 -14.02 17.28 -24.60
C ALA A 44 -14.26 18.79 -24.40
N GLU A 45 -14.17 19.33 -23.18
CA GLU A 45 -14.40 20.76 -22.94
C GLU A 45 -13.12 21.48 -22.50
N GLY A 46 -12.50 22.17 -23.46
CA GLY A 46 -11.38 23.08 -23.24
C GLY A 46 -10.03 22.44 -23.50
N SER A 47 -9.23 23.08 -24.36
CA SER A 47 -7.81 22.81 -24.45
C SER A 47 -7.22 22.84 -23.04
N PHE A 48 -6.80 21.67 -22.56
CA PHE A 48 -6.19 21.50 -21.26
C PHE A 48 -4.82 22.20 -21.28
N SER A 49 -4.83 23.52 -21.10
CA SER A 49 -3.62 24.26 -20.86
C SER A 49 -3.12 23.89 -19.48
N PHE A 50 -2.06 23.09 -19.42
CA PHE A 50 -1.31 22.81 -18.20
C PHE A 50 -0.50 24.03 -17.69
N ASN A 51 -1.01 25.24 -17.92
CA ASN A 51 -0.50 26.47 -17.29
C ASN A 51 -1.04 26.56 -15.85
N ALA A 52 -0.86 25.49 -15.08
CA ALA A 52 -1.11 25.52 -13.66
C ALA A 52 -0.09 26.46 -13.02
N SER A 53 -0.55 27.31 -12.10
CA SER A 53 0.31 28.20 -11.32
C SER A 53 -0.09 28.15 -9.86
N CYS A 54 0.83 28.55 -8.97
CA CYS A 54 0.48 28.65 -7.56
C CYS A 54 -0.61 29.69 -7.30
N GLU A 55 -0.68 30.79 -8.06
CA GLU A 55 -1.77 31.76 -7.93
C GLU A 55 -3.15 31.14 -8.21
N GLN A 56 -3.26 30.33 -9.27
CA GLN A 56 -4.50 29.61 -9.56
C GLN A 56 -4.84 28.57 -8.47
N ALA A 57 -3.83 27.89 -7.92
CA ALA A 57 -4.04 26.94 -6.82
C ALA A 57 -4.49 27.66 -5.54
N TYR A 58 -3.88 28.81 -5.20
CA TYR A 58 -4.23 29.62 -4.03
C TYR A 58 -5.63 30.21 -4.14
N ALA A 59 -6.07 30.61 -5.34
CA ALA A 59 -7.44 31.07 -5.55
C ALA A 59 -8.48 29.98 -5.22
N ARG A 60 -8.14 28.71 -5.45
CA ARG A 60 -9.00 27.55 -5.13
C ARG A 60 -8.86 27.09 -3.68
N ASN A 61 -7.66 27.20 -3.13
CA ASN A 61 -7.33 26.77 -1.79
C ASN A 61 -6.45 27.83 -1.08
N PRO A 62 -7.06 28.85 -0.44
CA PRO A 62 -6.30 29.91 0.23
C PRO A 62 -5.39 29.42 1.35
N LYS A 63 -5.69 28.27 1.97
CA LYS A 63 -4.85 27.67 3.03
C LYS A 63 -3.50 27.21 2.51
N ALA A 64 -3.40 26.79 1.25
CA ALA A 64 -2.14 26.45 0.61
C ALA A 64 -1.15 27.63 0.56
N ARG A 65 -1.67 28.87 0.52
CA ARG A 65 -0.83 30.08 0.62
C ARG A 65 -0.25 30.26 2.03
N LEU A 66 -1.04 29.95 3.04
CA LEU A 66 -0.64 30.07 4.45
C LEU A 66 0.40 29.00 4.83
N SER A 67 0.19 27.75 4.41
CA SER A 67 1.15 26.67 4.62
C SER A 67 2.36 26.76 3.69
N GLY A 68 2.23 27.50 2.59
CA GLY A 68 3.23 27.57 1.52
C GLY A 68 3.46 26.22 0.85
N SER A 69 2.40 25.41 0.72
CA SER A 69 2.45 24.03 0.23
C SER A 69 2.49 23.90 -1.29
N CYS A 70 2.17 24.99 -2.02
CA CYS A 70 2.18 24.95 -3.47
C CYS A 70 3.61 24.80 -4.01
N SER A 71 3.83 23.77 -4.82
CA SER A 71 5.13 23.44 -5.38
C SER A 71 5.19 23.53 -6.91
N ILE A 72 4.11 24.02 -7.55
CA ILE A 72 4.07 24.25 -8.99
C ILE A 72 5.13 25.30 -9.36
N GLY A 73 5.98 24.97 -10.33
CA GLY A 73 7.12 25.80 -10.75
C GLY A 73 8.37 25.67 -9.87
N TYR A 74 8.28 24.99 -8.72
CA TYR A 74 9.41 24.78 -7.80
C TYR A 74 10.03 23.38 -7.91
N THR A 75 9.30 22.42 -8.50
CA THR A 75 9.78 21.04 -8.73
C THR A 75 10.16 20.84 -10.20
N LYS A 76 11.10 19.94 -10.47
CA LYS A 76 11.47 19.48 -11.81
C LYS A 76 10.77 18.15 -12.12
N PRO A 77 10.59 17.75 -13.38
CA PRO A 77 10.09 16.42 -13.69
C PRO A 77 11.14 15.35 -13.33
N TYR A 78 10.68 14.17 -12.93
CA TYR A 78 11.51 12.98 -12.78
C TYR A 78 10.74 11.77 -13.30
N VAL A 79 11.32 11.09 -14.29
CA VAL A 79 10.81 9.85 -14.83
C VAL A 79 11.96 8.89 -14.99
N GLY A 80 12.03 7.86 -14.15
CA GLY A 80 13.16 6.96 -14.13
C GLY A 80 12.98 5.76 -13.20
N PRO A 81 13.85 4.75 -13.33
CA PRO A 81 13.87 3.59 -12.46
C PRO A 81 14.41 3.94 -11.06
N LEU A 82 14.05 3.14 -10.07
CA LEU A 82 14.64 3.17 -8.72
C LEU A 82 15.45 1.90 -8.48
N ASN A 83 16.68 1.86 -9.01
CA ASN A 83 17.60 0.74 -8.82
C ASN A 83 18.56 0.95 -7.65
N THR A 84 18.91 2.20 -7.40
CA THR A 84 19.98 2.60 -6.50
C THR A 84 19.55 3.69 -5.53
N TRP A 85 20.35 3.91 -4.50
CA TRP A 85 20.16 5.07 -3.60
C TRP A 85 20.34 6.40 -4.32
N ASP A 86 21.18 6.44 -5.35
CA ASP A 86 21.40 7.66 -6.15
C ASP A 86 20.18 7.99 -7.00
N ASP A 87 19.46 6.99 -7.52
CA ASP A 87 18.19 7.20 -8.22
C ASP A 87 17.15 7.87 -7.30
N ILE A 88 17.06 7.41 -6.05
CA ILE A 88 16.13 7.97 -5.06
C ILE A 88 16.55 9.39 -4.68
N ARG A 89 17.84 9.66 -4.51
CA ARG A 89 18.34 11.02 -4.26
C ARG A 89 18.06 11.94 -5.45
N ALA A 90 18.23 11.46 -6.68
CA ALA A 90 17.92 12.21 -7.89
C ALA A 90 16.42 12.51 -8.01
N MET A 91 15.57 11.52 -7.71
CA MET A 91 14.12 11.69 -7.63
C MET A 91 13.74 12.74 -6.58
N LEU A 92 14.26 12.63 -5.34
CA LEU A 92 13.98 13.59 -4.27
C LEU A 92 14.46 15.00 -4.62
N LYS A 93 15.65 15.14 -5.20
CA LYS A 93 16.17 16.44 -5.66
C LYS A 93 15.28 17.09 -6.72
N ALA A 94 14.66 16.30 -7.58
CA ALA A 94 13.78 16.81 -8.62
C ALA A 94 12.35 17.08 -8.09
N ARG A 95 11.83 16.19 -7.24
CA ARG A 95 10.41 16.14 -6.89
C ARG A 95 10.06 16.65 -5.52
N SER A 96 10.97 16.72 -4.56
CA SER A 96 10.64 17.25 -3.24
C SER A 96 10.44 18.77 -3.28
N HIS A 97 9.60 19.26 -2.38
CA HIS A 97 9.44 20.69 -2.15
C HIS A 97 9.45 20.97 -0.65
N LYS A 98 10.40 21.80 -0.18
CA LYS A 98 10.60 22.06 1.27
C LYS A 98 10.80 20.78 2.10
N GLY A 99 11.40 19.76 1.50
CA GLY A 99 11.57 18.44 2.12
C GLY A 99 10.33 17.56 2.09
N GLU A 100 9.19 18.01 1.55
CA GLU A 100 7.97 17.19 1.43
C GLU A 100 7.97 16.40 0.11
N ILE A 101 7.50 15.15 0.15
CA ILE A 101 7.21 14.33 -1.04
C ILE A 101 5.90 13.54 -0.86
N ILE A 102 5.08 13.51 -1.91
CA ILE A 102 3.85 12.72 -1.96
C ILE A 102 4.08 11.49 -2.84
N LEU A 103 3.90 10.32 -2.26
CA LEU A 103 4.05 9.04 -2.93
C LEU A 103 2.67 8.40 -3.13
N ALA A 104 2.36 8.04 -4.36
CA ALA A 104 1.26 7.14 -4.66
C ALA A 104 1.77 5.97 -5.49
N GLN A 105 0.96 4.92 -5.57
CA GLN A 105 1.18 3.84 -6.50
C GLN A 105 -0.08 3.65 -7.33
N GLU A 106 0.09 3.37 -8.62
CA GLU A 106 -1.01 3.00 -9.50
C GLU A 106 -0.51 2.13 -10.64
N SER A 107 -1.23 1.07 -10.98
CA SER A 107 -0.92 0.25 -12.15
C SER A 107 -1.67 0.70 -13.40
N ARG A 108 -2.76 1.46 -13.24
CA ARG A 108 -3.65 1.95 -14.31
C ARG A 108 -3.31 3.39 -14.69
N PRO A 109 -2.71 3.64 -15.87
CA PRO A 109 -2.27 4.97 -16.27
C PRO A 109 -3.35 6.07 -16.16
N GLU A 110 -4.61 5.72 -16.44
CA GLU A 110 -5.76 6.62 -16.36
C GLU A 110 -6.09 7.05 -14.92
N ALA A 111 -6.07 6.12 -13.97
CA ALA A 111 -6.28 6.43 -12.56
C ALA A 111 -5.11 7.24 -11.99
N ALA A 112 -3.88 6.93 -12.43
CA ALA A 112 -2.68 7.67 -12.06
C ALA A 112 -2.75 9.12 -12.54
N ALA A 113 -3.15 9.31 -13.79
CA ALA A 113 -3.32 10.64 -14.37
C ALA A 113 -4.41 11.43 -13.66
N GLN A 114 -5.56 10.80 -13.38
CA GLN A 114 -6.65 11.46 -12.65
C GLN A 114 -6.18 11.90 -11.24
N TRP A 115 -5.50 11.03 -10.51
CA TRP A 115 -4.95 11.35 -9.20
C TRP A 115 -3.92 12.48 -9.25
N GLN A 116 -2.95 12.40 -10.16
CA GLN A 116 -1.90 13.42 -10.30
C GLN A 116 -2.49 14.77 -10.70
N TRP A 117 -3.49 14.79 -11.58
CA TRP A 117 -4.20 16.01 -11.94
C TRP A 117 -4.93 16.64 -10.75
N ARG A 118 -5.61 15.84 -9.91
CA ARG A 118 -6.27 16.34 -8.69
C ARG A 118 -5.27 16.99 -7.74
N LEU A 119 -4.11 16.38 -7.52
CA LEU A 119 -3.07 16.96 -6.68
C LEU A 119 -2.45 18.23 -7.27
N LEU A 120 -2.21 18.27 -8.59
CA LEU A 120 -1.76 19.48 -9.26
C LEU A 120 -2.77 20.63 -9.13
N ARG A 121 -4.07 20.34 -9.20
CA ARG A 121 -5.11 21.36 -8.98
C ARG A 121 -5.10 21.95 -7.58
N MET A 122 -4.60 21.20 -6.60
CA MET A 122 -4.41 21.64 -5.21
C MET A 122 -3.07 22.35 -4.99
N GLY A 123 -2.23 22.48 -6.02
CA GLY A 123 -0.91 23.10 -5.91
C GLY A 123 0.23 22.11 -5.68
N TYR A 124 -0.04 20.81 -5.56
CA TYR A 124 0.98 19.80 -5.27
C TYR A 124 1.58 19.24 -6.56
N ALA A 125 2.74 19.77 -6.93
CA ALA A 125 3.61 19.22 -7.96
C ALA A 125 4.74 18.33 -7.39
N HIS A 126 4.90 18.22 -6.07
CA HIS A 126 5.91 17.37 -5.42
C HIS A 126 5.43 15.93 -5.24
N THR A 127 4.87 15.38 -6.32
CA THR A 127 4.24 14.07 -6.36
C THR A 127 5.11 13.09 -7.15
N VAL A 128 5.09 11.83 -6.74
CA VAL A 128 5.70 10.68 -7.42
C VAL A 128 4.67 9.55 -7.46
N VAL A 129 4.34 9.11 -8.67
CA VAL A 129 3.54 7.89 -8.91
C VAL A 129 4.50 6.73 -9.16
N ILE A 130 4.36 5.67 -8.37
CA ILE A 130 5.02 4.40 -8.61
C ILE A 130 4.15 3.62 -9.59
N ALA A 131 4.65 3.37 -10.80
CA ALA A 131 3.94 2.66 -11.85
C ALA A 131 4.56 1.30 -12.18
N ARG A 132 3.81 0.46 -12.92
CA ARG A 132 4.30 -0.82 -13.42
C ARG A 132 5.13 -0.63 -14.69
N GLY A 133 6.40 -0.28 -14.50
CA GLY A 133 7.40 -0.21 -15.56
C GLY A 133 7.44 1.11 -16.32
N GLU A 134 8.38 1.18 -17.26
CA GLU A 134 8.73 2.40 -17.99
C GLU A 134 7.60 2.92 -18.87
N ALA A 135 6.87 2.04 -19.56
CA ALA A 135 5.82 2.44 -20.50
C ALA A 135 4.69 3.24 -19.83
N ALA A 136 4.25 2.83 -18.64
CA ALA A 136 3.25 3.57 -17.87
C ALA A 136 3.75 4.96 -17.47
N CYS A 137 5.02 5.07 -17.07
CA CYS A 137 5.62 6.36 -16.75
C CYS A 137 5.86 7.25 -17.97
N ALA A 138 6.16 6.68 -19.14
CA ALA A 138 6.28 7.41 -20.39
C ALA A 138 4.95 8.07 -20.77
N ALA A 139 3.82 7.37 -20.60
CA ALA A 139 2.49 7.92 -20.83
C ALA A 139 2.19 9.10 -19.89
N LEU A 140 2.49 8.97 -18.59
CA LEU A 140 2.32 10.07 -17.64
C LEU A 140 3.24 11.26 -17.97
N ARG A 141 4.46 11.01 -18.47
CA ARG A 141 5.37 12.07 -18.91
C ARG A 141 4.80 12.86 -20.07
N GLN A 142 4.19 12.19 -21.05
CA GLN A 142 3.56 12.84 -22.20
C GLN A 142 2.39 13.72 -21.77
N LEU A 143 1.60 13.28 -20.78
CA LEU A 143 0.45 14.03 -20.26
C LEU A 143 0.85 15.23 -19.40
N PHE A 144 1.80 15.07 -18.47
CA PHE A 144 2.09 16.09 -17.46
C PHE A 144 3.35 16.93 -17.73
N GLY A 145 4.17 16.56 -18.71
CA GLY A 145 5.36 17.30 -19.13
C GLY A 145 6.26 17.70 -17.94
N PRO A 146 6.41 19.02 -17.64
CA PRO A 146 7.27 19.50 -16.56
C PRO A 146 6.80 19.09 -15.15
N HIS A 147 5.54 18.65 -15.00
CA HIS A 147 4.97 18.24 -13.72
C HIS A 147 5.02 16.72 -13.50
N ALA A 148 5.58 15.95 -14.44
CA ALA A 148 5.65 14.50 -14.35
C ALA A 148 6.59 14.04 -13.22
N GLY A 149 6.05 13.27 -12.28
CA GLY A 149 6.82 12.50 -11.31
C GLY A 149 6.36 11.05 -11.38
N CYS A 150 7.14 10.19 -12.03
CA CYS A 150 6.81 8.78 -12.14
C CYS A 150 8.04 7.91 -12.01
N VAL A 151 7.92 6.81 -11.26
CA VAL A 151 9.02 5.89 -11.01
C VAL A 151 8.57 4.45 -11.12
N TRP A 152 9.51 3.54 -11.33
CA TRP A 152 9.26 2.11 -11.27
C TRP A 152 10.44 1.39 -10.65
N PHE A 153 10.20 0.21 -10.10
CA PHE A 153 11.26 -0.69 -9.66
C PHE A 153 11.54 -1.69 -10.79
N PRO A 154 12.73 -1.70 -11.42
CA PRO A 154 13.03 -2.59 -12.55
C PRO A 154 13.02 -4.08 -12.18
N ARG A 155 13.15 -4.38 -10.89
CA ARG A 155 13.05 -5.72 -10.31
C ARG A 155 11.65 -6.02 -9.77
N SER A 156 10.58 -5.50 -10.38
CA SER A 156 9.28 -6.15 -10.22
C SER A 156 9.47 -7.57 -10.76
N ILE A 157 9.59 -8.53 -9.85
CA ILE A 157 9.99 -9.90 -10.18
C ILE A 157 8.98 -10.42 -11.17
N TYR A 158 9.39 -10.58 -12.42
CA TYR A 158 8.57 -11.25 -13.41
C TYR A 158 8.54 -12.72 -13.02
N TYR A 159 7.56 -13.09 -12.20
CA TYR A 159 7.27 -14.50 -12.01
C TYR A 159 6.68 -15.00 -13.33
N PRO A 160 7.32 -15.95 -14.02
CA PRO A 160 6.70 -16.52 -15.19
C PRO A 160 5.31 -17.01 -14.78
N PRO A 161 4.26 -16.77 -15.61
CA PRO A 161 2.92 -17.26 -15.30
C PRO A 161 3.04 -18.74 -14.94
N PRO A 162 2.29 -19.22 -13.92
CA PRO A 162 2.35 -20.62 -13.53
C PRO A 162 2.26 -21.44 -14.80
N SER A 163 3.33 -22.18 -15.12
CA SER A 163 3.36 -23.04 -16.28
C SER A 163 2.07 -23.82 -16.22
N SER A 164 1.24 -23.69 -17.25
CA SER A 164 -0.04 -24.38 -17.37
C SER A 164 0.25 -25.87 -17.47
N SER A 165 0.62 -26.47 -16.34
CA SER A 165 0.71 -27.91 -16.14
C SER A 165 -0.73 -28.37 -16.22
N SER A 166 -1.09 -28.79 -17.42
CA SER A 166 -2.26 -29.57 -17.76
C SER A 166 -2.49 -30.60 -16.67
N SER A 167 -3.42 -30.29 -15.78
CA SER A 167 -3.90 -31.16 -14.73
C SER A 167 -4.60 -32.35 -15.38
N SER A 168 -3.84 -33.40 -15.66
CA SER A 168 -4.35 -34.76 -15.79
C SER A 168 -4.82 -35.19 -14.40
N SER A 169 -6.12 -35.05 -14.22
CA SER A 169 -6.92 -35.59 -13.12
C SER A 169 -6.54 -37.04 -12.80
N SER A 170 -5.85 -37.24 -11.67
CA SER A 170 -5.84 -38.52 -10.97
C SER A 170 -6.25 -38.26 -9.52
N SER A 171 -7.43 -38.76 -9.22
CA SER A 171 -8.09 -38.75 -7.92
C SER A 171 -7.30 -39.57 -6.91
N SER A 172 -6.61 -38.92 -5.98
CA SER A 172 -6.15 -39.59 -4.76
C SER A 172 -6.49 -38.74 -3.54
N SER A 173 -7.24 -39.38 -2.64
CA SER A 173 -7.83 -38.86 -1.43
C SER A 173 -6.80 -38.76 -0.30
N SER A 174 -5.86 -37.83 -0.40
CA SER A 174 -5.06 -37.41 0.75
C SER A 174 -5.23 -35.91 0.97
N SER A 175 -5.88 -35.57 2.08
CA SER A 175 -6.13 -34.20 2.54
C SER A 175 -4.86 -33.56 3.09
N GLN A 176 -3.77 -33.56 2.33
CA GLN A 176 -2.64 -32.69 2.62
C GLN A 176 -2.82 -31.39 1.85
N PRO A 177 -2.74 -30.22 2.52
CA PRO A 177 -2.76 -28.95 1.83
C PRO A 177 -1.59 -28.91 0.85
N ALA A 178 -1.87 -28.74 -0.43
CA ALA A 178 -0.83 -28.58 -1.44
C ALA A 178 0.05 -27.36 -1.06
N PRO A 179 1.38 -27.46 -1.14
CA PRO A 179 2.27 -26.32 -0.93
C PRO A 179 1.85 -25.17 -1.84
N LEU A 180 1.96 -23.93 -1.34
CA LEU A 180 1.62 -22.75 -2.12
C LEU A 180 2.41 -22.80 -3.44
N SER A 181 1.72 -22.75 -4.57
CA SER A 181 2.42 -22.72 -5.84
C SER A 181 3.29 -21.46 -5.90
N ALA A 182 4.46 -21.54 -6.56
CA ALA A 182 5.38 -20.40 -6.65
C ALA A 182 4.72 -19.09 -7.15
N GLY A 183 3.57 -19.18 -7.84
CA GLY A 183 2.75 -18.05 -8.27
C GLY A 183 1.88 -17.39 -7.18
N GLN A 184 1.56 -18.06 -6.07
CA GLN A 184 0.81 -17.44 -4.96
C GLN A 184 1.69 -16.55 -4.09
N VAL A 185 2.98 -16.89 -3.96
CA VAL A 185 3.98 -16.08 -3.24
C VAL A 185 4.38 -14.82 -4.03
N ALA A 186 4.27 -14.86 -5.36
CA ALA A 186 4.54 -13.75 -6.27
C ALA A 186 3.60 -12.53 -6.07
N LEU A 187 2.33 -12.78 -5.77
CA LEU A 187 1.28 -11.75 -5.72
C LEU A 187 1.57 -10.66 -4.67
N PHE A 188 2.23 -11.01 -3.56
CA PHE A 188 2.45 -10.10 -2.42
C PHE A 188 3.42 -8.95 -2.68
N LEU A 189 4.43 -9.16 -3.51
CA LEU A 189 5.37 -8.10 -3.89
C LEU A 189 4.97 -7.36 -5.14
N GLU A 190 4.01 -7.91 -5.88
CA GLU A 190 3.36 -7.19 -6.97
C GLU A 190 2.22 -6.31 -6.48
N GLU A 191 1.87 -6.40 -5.18
CA GLU A 191 0.98 -5.46 -4.54
C GLU A 191 1.62 -4.07 -4.57
N ALA A 192 1.11 -3.28 -5.49
CA ALA A 192 0.78 -1.89 -5.29
C ALA A 192 1.33 -1.20 -4.01
N ALA A 193 0.73 -1.52 -2.87
CA ALA A 193 1.04 -0.87 -1.61
C ALA A 193 2.40 -1.24 -1.00
N PHE A 194 2.96 -2.41 -1.33
CA PHE A 194 4.31 -2.82 -0.90
C PHE A 194 5.36 -1.84 -1.44
N TRP A 195 5.32 -1.53 -2.74
CA TRP A 195 6.30 -0.61 -3.36
C TRP A 195 6.22 0.80 -2.81
N ARG A 196 5.00 1.27 -2.51
CA ARG A 196 4.79 2.57 -1.86
C ARG A 196 5.40 2.60 -0.47
N LEU A 197 5.19 1.54 0.33
CA LEU A 197 5.78 1.43 1.65
C LEU A 197 7.32 1.29 1.60
N GLN A 198 7.84 0.53 0.64
CA GLN A 198 9.27 0.41 0.39
C GLN A 198 9.90 1.76 0.05
N LEU A 199 9.34 2.50 -0.90
CA LEU A 199 9.86 3.81 -1.25
C LEU A 199 9.77 4.79 -0.07
N ALA A 200 8.67 4.78 0.68
CA ALA A 200 8.54 5.59 1.89
C ALA A 200 9.64 5.28 2.92
N ALA A 201 9.89 3.98 3.19
CA ALA A 201 10.95 3.55 4.09
C ALA A 201 12.33 4.03 3.61
N MET A 202 12.61 3.91 2.30
CA MET A 202 13.88 4.35 1.72
C MET A 202 14.06 5.87 1.82
N VAL A 203 13.02 6.66 1.52
CA VAL A 203 13.08 8.13 1.64
C VAL A 203 13.34 8.55 3.10
N LEU A 204 12.64 7.95 4.07
CA LEU A 204 12.89 8.27 5.49
C LEU A 204 14.30 7.87 5.94
N ARG A 205 14.86 6.78 5.39
CA ARG A 205 16.24 6.33 5.68
C ARG A 205 17.30 7.26 5.11
N LEU A 206 17.02 7.98 4.02
CA LEU A 206 17.92 9.03 3.53
C LEU A 206 17.89 10.27 4.45
N GLY A 207 16.78 10.50 5.15
CA GLY A 207 16.59 11.64 6.03
C GLY A 207 16.31 12.95 5.31
N GLY A 208 16.01 13.99 6.09
CA GLY A 208 15.76 15.34 5.59
C GLY A 208 14.48 15.50 4.77
N HIS A 209 13.62 14.48 4.73
CA HIS A 209 12.37 14.50 3.98
C HIS A 209 11.20 14.00 4.83
N ASN A 210 10.05 14.61 4.59
CA ASN A 210 8.74 14.21 5.07
C ASN A 210 8.01 13.50 3.92
N VAL A 211 7.26 12.45 4.24
CA VAL A 211 6.65 11.56 3.24
C VAL A 211 5.17 11.44 3.50
N MET A 212 4.35 11.81 2.51
CA MET A 212 2.93 11.46 2.46
C MET A 212 2.73 10.31 1.47
N ALA A 213 2.50 9.10 1.96
CA ALA A 213 2.11 7.97 1.16
C ALA A 213 0.58 7.87 1.11
N VAL A 214 -0.02 7.95 -0.07
CA VAL A 214 -1.48 7.99 -0.25
C VAL A 214 -1.92 7.07 -1.40
N GLU A 215 -3.10 6.45 -1.26
CA GLU A 215 -3.73 5.66 -2.32
C GLU A 215 -4.38 6.58 -3.39
N THR A 216 -4.53 6.08 -4.61
CA THR A 216 -4.99 6.87 -5.76
C THR A 216 -6.48 7.13 -5.78
N ASP A 217 -7.24 6.34 -5.03
CA ASP A 217 -8.66 6.50 -4.76
C ASP A 217 -8.93 7.51 -3.62
N THR A 218 -7.89 8.06 -2.99
CA THR A 218 -8.02 9.14 -2.02
C THR A 218 -8.14 10.49 -2.71
N VAL A 219 -9.00 11.36 -2.16
CA VAL A 219 -9.20 12.73 -2.66
C VAL A 219 -8.82 13.72 -1.56
N ALA A 220 -7.90 14.63 -1.88
CA ALA A 220 -7.60 15.78 -1.04
C ALA A 220 -8.71 16.83 -1.20
N LEU A 221 -9.45 17.08 -0.12
CA LEU A 221 -10.53 18.07 -0.08
C LEU A 221 -10.08 19.44 0.45
N ASP A 222 -8.89 19.51 1.05
CA ASP A 222 -8.33 20.71 1.66
C ASP A 222 -6.78 20.66 1.63
N ASP A 223 -6.11 21.72 2.09
CA ASP A 223 -4.66 21.74 2.26
C ASP A 223 -4.22 20.89 3.47
N PHE A 224 -3.80 19.66 3.20
CA PHE A 224 -3.28 18.74 4.21
C PHE A 224 -2.14 19.35 5.06
N TYR A 225 -1.20 20.06 4.45
CA TYR A 225 -0.05 20.62 5.17
C TYR A 225 -0.44 21.72 6.16
N TRP A 226 -1.43 22.54 5.84
CA TRP A 226 -2.01 23.50 6.78
C TRP A 226 -2.56 22.80 8.02
N TRP A 227 -3.24 21.65 7.85
CA TRP A 227 -3.73 20.84 8.97
C TRP A 227 -2.58 20.28 9.80
N MET A 228 -1.53 19.79 9.15
CA MET A 228 -0.36 19.24 9.85
C MET A 228 0.43 20.28 10.65
N GLN A 229 0.25 21.56 10.35
CA GLN A 229 0.84 22.67 11.11
C GLN A 229 -0.01 23.10 12.31
N GLN A 230 -1.25 22.59 12.46
CA GLN A 230 -2.12 22.95 13.58
C GLN A 230 -1.59 22.37 14.90
N PRO A 231 -1.85 23.03 16.05
CA PRO A 231 -1.37 22.58 17.37
C PRO A 231 -1.66 21.11 17.68
N ASP A 232 -2.81 20.61 17.25
CA ASP A 232 -3.21 19.23 17.57
C ASP A 232 -2.42 18.19 16.79
N TYR A 233 -1.87 18.57 15.63
CA TYR A 233 -1.18 17.66 14.73
C TYR A 233 0.32 17.92 14.64
N LYS A 234 0.82 19.12 14.98
CA LYS A 234 2.20 19.61 14.71
C LYS A 234 3.33 18.88 15.42
N ASP A 235 3.01 18.02 16.39
CA ASP A 235 4.02 17.29 17.18
C ASP A 235 4.11 15.78 16.85
N TYR A 236 3.23 15.23 16.02
CA TYR A 236 3.33 13.83 15.57
C TYR A 236 4.44 13.59 14.53
N ASN A 237 5.22 12.52 14.68
CA ASN A 237 6.16 12.08 13.63
C ASN A 237 5.53 11.15 12.60
N LEU A 238 4.39 10.55 12.92
CA LEU A 238 3.69 9.59 12.09
C LEU A 238 2.19 9.70 12.31
N LEU A 239 1.45 9.83 11.22
CA LEU A 239 -0.01 9.78 11.18
C LEU A 239 -0.42 8.71 10.16
N ILE A 240 -1.32 7.83 10.55
CA ILE A 240 -1.77 6.71 9.72
C ILE A 240 -3.29 6.59 9.87
N GLN A 241 -3.97 6.38 8.74
CA GLN A 241 -5.40 6.13 8.74
C GLN A 241 -5.72 4.78 9.38
N GLN A 242 -6.73 4.74 10.25
CA GLN A 242 -7.29 3.49 10.76
C GLN A 242 -8.30 2.92 9.75
N ASP A 243 -8.24 1.62 9.47
CA ASP A 243 -9.19 0.90 8.63
C ASP A 243 -10.48 0.65 9.41
N THR A 244 -11.53 1.38 9.06
CA THR A 244 -12.83 1.29 9.74
C THR A 244 -13.66 0.09 9.28
N ALA A 245 -13.32 -0.58 8.18
CA ALA A 245 -14.06 -1.75 7.71
C ALA A 245 -13.94 -2.91 8.72
N ALA A 246 -12.81 -3.02 9.41
CA ALA A 246 -12.62 -3.95 10.52
C ALA A 246 -13.47 -3.61 11.76
N MET A 247 -13.98 -2.37 11.88
CA MET A 247 -14.82 -1.96 13.01
C MET A 247 -16.29 -2.36 12.82
N ALA A 248 -16.77 -2.35 11.58
CA ALA A 248 -18.18 -2.59 11.26
C ALA A 248 -18.66 -4.02 11.57
N THR A 249 -17.74 -4.98 11.66
CA THR A 249 -18.07 -6.39 11.96
C THR A 249 -18.07 -6.71 13.45
N SER A 250 -17.57 -5.82 14.32
CA SER A 250 -17.67 -6.02 15.76
C SER A 250 -19.03 -5.54 16.24
N SER A 251 -19.89 -6.47 16.65
CA SER A 251 -21.21 -6.19 17.22
C SER A 251 -21.16 -5.50 18.60
N SER A 252 -20.01 -4.91 18.98
CA SER A 252 -19.86 -4.22 20.26
C SER A 252 -20.52 -2.84 20.18
N PRO A 253 -21.55 -2.56 20.99
CA PRO A 253 -22.28 -1.31 20.92
C PRO A 253 -21.40 -0.12 21.37
N ALA A 254 -21.29 0.87 20.49
CA ALA A 254 -20.97 2.28 20.75
C ALA A 254 -19.66 2.67 21.46
N GLY A 255 -18.68 1.77 21.60
CA GLY A 255 -17.36 2.11 22.16
C GLY A 255 -16.30 2.39 21.08
N PRO A 256 -15.26 3.20 21.37
CA PRO A 256 -14.08 3.26 20.51
C PRO A 256 -13.50 1.85 20.37
N PRO A 257 -13.01 1.48 19.18
CA PRO A 257 -12.46 0.16 18.93
C PRO A 257 -11.27 -0.09 19.84
N ARG A 258 -11.12 -1.33 20.29
CA ARG A 258 -10.06 -1.67 21.23
C ARG A 258 -8.66 -1.47 20.59
N PRO A 259 -7.65 -1.03 21.37
CA PRO A 259 -6.36 -0.62 20.82
C PRO A 259 -5.51 -1.77 20.29
N TRP A 260 -5.86 -3.02 20.60
CA TRP A 260 -5.07 -4.18 20.18
C TRP A 260 -5.30 -4.60 18.73
N SER A 261 -6.44 -4.23 18.16
CA SER A 261 -6.78 -4.54 16.79
C SER A 261 -6.46 -3.36 15.89
N LEU A 262 -5.33 -2.65 16.01
CA LEU A 262 -4.98 -1.49 15.16
C LEU A 262 -4.99 -1.91 13.68
N PRO A 263 -6.12 -1.82 12.97
CA PRO A 263 -6.21 -2.31 11.62
C PRO A 263 -5.75 -1.11 10.82
N LEU A 264 -4.45 -0.99 10.58
CA LEU A 264 -3.93 0.18 9.92
C LEU A 264 -4.39 0.12 8.46
N GLY A 265 -5.04 1.19 8.03
CA GLY A 265 -5.39 1.41 6.64
C GLY A 265 -4.12 1.66 5.83
N GLY A 266 -4.08 1.11 4.62
CA GLY A 266 -3.09 1.49 3.63
C GLY A 266 -3.34 2.88 3.03
N GLY A 267 -4.57 3.39 3.13
CA GLY A 267 -5.05 4.61 2.45
C GLY A 267 -4.14 5.82 2.56
N LEU A 268 -3.83 6.24 3.79
CA LEU A 268 -3.02 7.42 4.07
C LEU A 268 -2.01 7.14 5.18
N LEU A 269 -0.75 7.51 4.90
CA LEU A 269 0.34 7.56 5.86
C LEU A 269 1.11 8.87 5.65
N TYR A 270 1.36 9.60 6.73
CA TYR A 270 2.23 10.78 6.72
C TYR A 270 3.30 10.65 7.79
N ALA A 271 4.56 10.66 7.38
CA ALA A 271 5.71 10.65 8.25
C ALA A 271 6.45 11.97 8.12
N ARG A 272 6.77 12.61 9.24
CA ARG A 272 7.51 13.87 9.23
C ARG A 272 8.56 13.98 10.33
N SER A 273 9.61 14.73 10.02
CA SER A 273 10.75 14.96 10.90
C SER A 273 11.27 13.65 11.51
N ALA A 274 11.15 12.54 10.77
CA ALA A 274 11.53 11.23 11.26
C ALA A 274 13.06 11.11 11.16
N ALA A 275 13.70 10.77 12.28
CA ALA A 275 15.12 10.44 12.25
C ALA A 275 15.35 9.21 11.36
N PRO A 276 16.41 9.18 10.53
CA PRO A 276 16.75 8.03 9.68
C PRO A 276 16.91 6.70 10.43
N SER A 277 17.34 6.77 11.69
CA SER A 277 17.48 5.63 12.61
C SER A 277 16.37 5.56 13.65
N GLY A 278 15.37 6.44 13.56
CA GLY A 278 14.27 6.55 14.50
C GLY A 278 13.19 5.48 14.33
N PRO A 279 12.24 5.43 15.27
CA PRO A 279 11.20 4.39 15.30
C PRO A 279 10.26 4.42 14.09
N THR A 280 9.96 5.60 13.54
CA THR A 280 9.13 5.71 12.33
C THR A 280 9.82 5.09 11.12
N ALA A 281 11.08 5.46 10.86
CA ALA A 281 11.86 4.89 9.77
C ALA A 281 12.12 3.38 9.96
N TRP A 282 12.32 2.95 11.21
CA TRP A 282 12.42 1.54 11.56
C TRP A 282 11.12 0.79 11.25
N ALA A 283 9.96 1.30 11.65
CA ALA A 283 8.68 0.62 11.46
C ALA A 283 8.35 0.39 9.99
N LEU A 284 8.54 1.40 9.13
CA LEU A 284 8.30 1.22 7.68
C LEU A 284 9.31 0.24 7.06
N ALA A 285 10.59 0.34 7.43
CA ALA A 285 11.62 -0.56 6.93
C ALA A 285 11.37 -2.01 7.38
N GLU A 286 10.97 -2.23 8.63
CA GLU A 286 10.66 -3.54 9.18
C GLU A 286 9.42 -4.14 8.53
N ALA A 287 8.37 -3.35 8.30
CA ALA A 287 7.17 -3.83 7.59
C ALA A 287 7.52 -4.36 6.18
N VAL A 288 8.46 -3.72 5.49
CA VAL A 288 8.97 -4.16 4.18
C VAL A 288 9.86 -5.39 4.32
N ALA A 289 10.87 -5.32 5.19
CA ALA A 289 11.85 -6.38 5.39
C ALA A 289 11.22 -7.68 5.87
N ARG A 290 10.20 -7.60 6.74
CA ARG A 290 9.46 -8.75 7.25
C ARG A 290 8.76 -9.51 6.13
N ASN A 291 8.05 -8.80 5.24
CA ASN A 291 7.42 -9.40 4.07
C ASN A 291 8.47 -10.08 3.16
N VAL A 292 9.62 -9.44 2.97
CA VAL A 292 10.73 -10.00 2.18
C VAL A 292 11.28 -11.29 2.83
N ARG A 293 11.53 -11.29 4.14
CA ARG A 293 12.05 -12.46 4.87
C ARG A 293 11.12 -13.66 4.79
N TRP A 294 9.82 -13.46 4.98
CA TRP A 294 8.84 -14.54 4.89
C TRP A 294 8.70 -15.11 3.48
N ARG A 295 8.83 -14.26 2.46
CA ARG A 295 8.89 -14.70 1.08
C ARG A 295 10.14 -15.54 0.79
N GLU A 296 11.30 -15.14 1.30
CA GLU A 296 12.56 -15.83 1.03
C GLU A 296 12.68 -17.17 1.76
N ARG A 297 11.85 -17.40 2.77
CA ARG A 297 11.81 -18.65 3.55
C ARG A 297 10.36 -19.17 3.70
N PRO A 298 9.69 -19.55 2.60
CA PRO A 298 8.32 -20.04 2.66
C PRO A 298 8.18 -21.31 3.51
N GLN A 299 9.25 -22.12 3.63
CA GLN A 299 9.25 -23.35 4.42
C GLN A 299 8.95 -23.08 5.91
N LEU A 300 9.43 -21.96 6.47
CA LEU A 300 9.14 -21.59 7.86
C LEU A 300 7.64 -21.34 8.09
N LEU A 301 6.92 -20.89 7.06
CA LEU A 301 5.48 -20.68 7.11
C LEU A 301 4.73 -22.00 7.05
N GLU A 302 5.19 -22.90 6.18
CA GLU A 302 4.65 -24.26 6.00
C GLU A 302 4.82 -25.09 7.28
N GLU A 303 6.02 -25.13 7.87
CA GLU A 303 6.31 -25.82 9.14
C GLU A 303 5.41 -25.37 10.29
N ARG A 304 4.95 -24.11 10.25
CA ARG A 304 4.13 -23.51 11.32
C ARG A 304 2.64 -23.65 11.09
N ASN A 305 2.21 -24.32 10.03
CA ASN A 305 0.80 -24.36 9.62
C ASN A 305 0.18 -22.95 9.61
N SER A 306 0.97 -21.95 9.21
CA SER A 306 0.56 -20.55 9.27
C SER A 306 0.16 -20.05 7.90
N THR A 307 -1.02 -19.44 7.82
CA THR A 307 -1.51 -18.80 6.61
C THR A 307 -0.99 -17.37 6.50
N MET A 308 0.34 -17.21 6.50
CA MET A 308 0.97 -15.90 6.33
C MET A 308 0.80 -15.30 4.93
N HIS A 309 0.20 -16.04 3.99
CA HIS A 309 -0.39 -15.45 2.78
C HIS A 309 -1.47 -14.38 3.08
N SER A 310 -1.97 -14.31 4.31
CA SER A 310 -2.87 -13.24 4.78
C SER A 310 -2.13 -12.06 5.41
N CYS A 311 -0.82 -12.17 5.66
CA CYS A 311 -0.03 -11.06 6.17
C CYS A 311 0.38 -10.14 5.02
N TRP A 312 -0.53 -9.25 4.67
CA TRP A 312 -0.30 -8.24 3.64
C TRP A 312 0.48 -7.05 4.23
N HIS A 313 0.87 -6.12 3.36
CA HIS A 313 1.56 -4.88 3.74
C HIS A 313 0.93 -4.16 4.95
N ARG A 314 -0.41 -4.15 5.08
CA ARG A 314 -1.13 -3.56 6.22
C ARG A 314 -0.89 -4.31 7.54
N ALA A 315 -0.91 -5.63 7.50
CA ALA A 315 -0.68 -6.46 8.67
C ALA A 315 0.78 -6.35 9.12
N ALA A 316 1.73 -6.40 8.18
CA ALA A 316 3.15 -6.19 8.47
C ALA A 316 3.43 -4.79 9.03
N LEU A 317 2.79 -3.75 8.49
CA LEU A 317 2.90 -2.39 9.01
C LEU A 317 2.29 -2.25 10.41
N SER A 318 1.11 -2.83 10.64
CA SER A 318 0.47 -2.86 11.96
C SER A 318 1.33 -3.56 13.00
N ASP A 319 1.95 -4.70 12.65
CA ASP A 319 2.83 -5.41 13.57
C ASP A 319 4.14 -4.67 13.83
N ALA A 320 4.74 -4.04 12.81
CA ALA A 320 5.94 -3.22 12.99
C ALA A 320 5.67 -2.01 13.90
N LEU A 321 4.51 -1.37 13.76
CA LEU A 321 4.12 -0.24 14.62
C LEU A 321 3.75 -0.68 16.03
N SER A 322 3.02 -1.78 16.16
CA SER A 322 2.76 -2.41 17.46
C SER A 322 4.07 -2.76 18.16
N SER A 323 5.07 -3.23 17.40
CA SER A 323 6.40 -3.49 17.95
C SER A 323 7.04 -2.21 18.50
N CYS A 324 6.97 -1.10 17.75
CA CYS A 324 7.49 0.19 18.18
C CYS A 324 6.77 0.75 19.42
N LEU A 325 5.44 0.62 19.48
CA LEU A 325 4.64 1.04 20.62
C LEU A 325 5.00 0.24 21.88
N ALA A 326 5.12 -1.08 21.74
CA ALA A 326 5.46 -1.97 22.84
C ALA A 326 6.95 -1.99 23.22
N GLY A 327 7.81 -1.36 22.40
CA GLY A 327 9.27 -1.37 22.56
C GLY A 327 9.93 -2.74 22.35
N ARG A 328 9.22 -3.72 21.80
CA ARG A 328 9.67 -5.10 21.57
C ARG A 328 9.02 -5.70 20.32
N PRO A 329 9.64 -6.68 19.64
CA PRO A 329 9.01 -7.31 18.47
C PRO A 329 7.64 -7.93 18.80
N LEU A 330 6.63 -7.57 18.02
CA LEU A 330 5.26 -8.12 18.05
C LEU A 330 4.82 -8.57 16.66
N PHE A 331 3.92 -9.56 16.64
CA PHE A 331 3.44 -10.25 15.44
C PHE A 331 1.95 -10.57 15.59
N GLY A 332 1.16 -9.56 15.91
CA GLY A 332 -0.26 -9.69 16.22
C GLY A 332 -1.06 -10.09 14.99
N ARG A 333 -1.11 -9.18 14.01
CA ARG A 333 -1.97 -9.28 12.83
C ARG A 333 -1.54 -10.39 11.89
N CYS A 334 -0.24 -10.57 11.69
CA CYS A 334 0.24 -11.61 10.77
C CYS A 334 0.08 -13.03 11.32
N LEU A 335 -0.14 -13.18 12.63
CA LEU A 335 -0.44 -14.47 13.27
C LEU A 335 -1.92 -14.61 13.70
N GLU A 336 -2.73 -13.57 13.54
CA GLU A 336 -4.11 -13.55 14.02
C GLU A 336 -4.97 -14.61 13.32
N THR A 337 -4.73 -14.83 12.03
CA THR A 337 -5.46 -15.83 11.24
C THR A 337 -4.61 -17.10 11.07
N ARG A 338 -4.98 -18.18 11.76
CA ARG A 338 -4.43 -19.53 11.56
C ARG A 338 -5.47 -20.43 10.91
N GLN A 339 -5.64 -20.36 9.59
CA GLN A 339 -6.74 -21.10 8.92
C GLN A 339 -6.62 -22.63 9.05
N LEU A 340 -5.41 -23.16 9.29
CA LEU A 340 -5.19 -24.59 9.44
C LEU A 340 -5.57 -25.12 10.83
N ASP A 341 -5.67 -24.25 11.84
CA ASP A 341 -6.26 -24.58 13.14
C ASP A 341 -7.69 -24.03 13.20
N ARG A 342 -8.64 -24.78 12.63
CA ARG A 342 -10.07 -24.41 12.63
C ARG A 342 -10.63 -24.17 14.04
N SER A 343 -9.96 -24.70 15.07
CA SER A 343 -10.36 -24.49 16.47
C SER A 343 -9.70 -23.26 17.12
N TRP A 344 -8.77 -22.58 16.45
CA TRP A 344 -8.06 -21.40 16.99
C TRP A 344 -9.02 -20.32 17.47
N GLY A 345 -10.07 -20.04 16.69
CA GLY A 345 -11.09 -19.05 17.03
C GLY A 345 -12.02 -19.49 18.16
N SER A 346 -12.19 -20.80 18.37
CA SER A 346 -13.12 -21.35 19.37
C SER A 346 -12.48 -21.77 20.69
N ARG A 347 -11.14 -21.85 20.77
CA ARG A 347 -10.44 -22.18 22.01
C ARG A 347 -10.50 -21.01 22.99
N GLU A 348 -11.01 -21.27 24.20
CA GLU A 348 -11.02 -20.29 25.30
C GLU A 348 -9.59 -20.02 25.81
N GLU A 349 -8.82 -21.09 26.05
CA GLU A 349 -7.43 -21.01 26.50
C GLU A 349 -6.47 -21.14 25.31
N GLY A 350 -5.50 -20.22 25.23
CA GLY A 350 -4.47 -20.23 24.19
C GLY A 350 -4.98 -20.00 22.76
N GLY A 351 -6.28 -19.76 22.56
CA GLY A 351 -6.88 -19.43 21.27
C GLY A 351 -6.78 -17.94 20.90
N GLN A 352 -7.51 -17.54 19.84
CA GLN A 352 -7.50 -16.18 19.29
C GLN A 352 -7.79 -15.11 20.35
N LYS A 353 -8.79 -15.35 21.20
CA LYS A 353 -9.20 -14.40 22.25
C LYS A 353 -8.09 -14.18 23.29
N ALA A 354 -7.44 -15.25 23.73
CA ALA A 354 -6.32 -15.17 24.68
C ALA A 354 -5.11 -14.45 24.05
N PHE A 355 -4.83 -14.72 22.78
CA PHE A 355 -3.78 -14.04 22.01
C PHE A 355 -4.04 -12.54 21.84
N GLN A 356 -5.28 -12.16 21.49
CA GLN A 356 -5.71 -10.76 21.38
C GLN A 356 -5.65 -10.06 22.74
N ALA A 357 -6.09 -10.71 23.82
CA ALA A 357 -5.99 -10.18 25.18
C ALA A 357 -4.53 -9.97 25.61
N ALA A 358 -3.62 -10.88 25.25
CA ALA A 358 -2.19 -10.72 25.51
C ALA A 358 -1.61 -9.51 24.76
N HIS A 359 -1.96 -9.32 23.48
CA HIS A 359 -1.56 -8.13 22.71
C HIS A 359 -2.12 -6.84 23.30
N ALA A 360 -3.38 -6.86 23.75
CA ALA A 360 -4.01 -5.73 24.42
C ALA A 360 -3.26 -5.27 25.66
N ARG A 361 -2.88 -6.20 26.53
CA ARG A 361 -2.09 -5.89 27.73
C ARG A 361 -0.75 -5.20 27.43
N LEU A 362 -0.22 -5.37 26.21
CA LEU A 362 1.03 -4.74 25.79
C LEU A 362 0.82 -3.34 25.19
N LEU A 363 -0.28 -3.14 24.46
CA LEU A 363 -0.53 -1.92 23.69
C LEU A 363 -1.44 -0.91 24.40
N GLU A 364 -2.44 -1.37 25.15
CA GLU A 364 -3.38 -0.49 25.86
C GLU A 364 -2.69 0.50 26.80
N PRO A 365 -1.66 0.11 27.60
CA PRO A 365 -1.01 1.06 28.51
C PRO A 365 -0.21 2.18 27.81
N VAL A 366 0.17 1.97 26.55
CA VAL A 366 1.00 2.92 25.77
C VAL A 366 0.20 3.73 24.75
N LEU A 367 -1.10 3.48 24.66
CA LEU A 367 -2.01 4.17 23.76
C LEU A 367 -3.00 5.03 24.54
N GLN A 368 -3.19 6.26 24.09
CA GLN A 368 -4.14 7.20 24.64
C GLN A 368 -5.20 7.50 23.58
N LEU A 369 -6.47 7.45 23.97
CA LEU A 369 -7.56 7.90 23.11
C LEU A 369 -7.60 9.42 23.14
N LYS A 370 -7.50 10.04 21.97
CA LYS A 370 -7.58 11.49 21.82
C LYS A 370 -8.79 11.87 21.00
N THR A 371 -9.55 12.82 21.51
CA THR A 371 -10.63 13.50 20.79
C THR A 371 -10.11 14.80 20.22
N TYR A 372 -10.41 15.05 18.96
CA TYR A 372 -10.04 16.25 18.23
C TYR A 372 -11.28 17.12 18.04
N SER A 373 -11.15 18.41 18.35
CA SER A 373 -12.24 19.36 18.12
C SER A 373 -12.46 19.53 16.63
N THR A 374 -13.73 19.42 16.23
CA THR A 374 -14.21 19.76 14.89
C THR A 374 -14.62 21.23 14.78
N ASP A 375 -14.51 22.01 15.86
CA ASP A 375 -15.00 23.39 15.95
C ASP A 375 -14.07 24.41 15.29
N ARG A 376 -12.83 24.00 14.97
CA ARG A 376 -11.97 24.77 14.07
C ARG A 376 -12.56 24.71 12.65
N PRO A 377 -12.33 25.71 11.78
CA PRO A 377 -12.79 25.72 10.39
C PRO A 377 -12.17 24.56 9.56
N GLY A 378 -12.68 23.37 9.83
CA GLY A 378 -12.55 22.12 9.13
C GLY A 378 -13.23 22.19 7.78
N PRO A 379 -12.81 21.41 6.78
CA PRO A 379 -13.71 21.11 5.68
C PRO A 379 -15.04 20.61 6.30
N ARG A 380 -16.15 21.25 5.91
CA ARG A 380 -17.52 20.93 6.36
C ARG A 380 -17.93 19.46 6.13
N CYS A 381 -17.06 18.65 5.54
CA CYS A 381 -17.21 17.20 5.39
C CYS A 381 -17.27 16.44 6.73
N HIS A 382 -17.02 17.09 7.87
CA HIS A 382 -17.26 16.53 9.20
C HIS A 382 -18.72 16.64 9.66
N THR A 383 -19.60 17.32 8.92
CA THR A 383 -21.00 17.45 9.31
C THR A 383 -21.82 16.25 8.83
N SER A 384 -22.18 15.40 9.80
CA SER A 384 -23.47 14.71 9.83
C SER A 384 -23.68 13.59 8.80
N THR A 385 -23.31 12.37 9.18
CA THR A 385 -24.24 11.23 9.03
C THR A 385 -25.14 11.16 10.26
N THR A 386 -25.74 12.29 10.67
CA THR A 386 -26.94 12.20 11.50
C THR A 386 -28.01 11.63 10.59
N SER A 387 -28.28 10.34 10.74
CA SER A 387 -29.56 9.79 10.35
C SER A 387 -30.64 10.72 10.91
N PRO A 388 -31.60 11.21 10.09
CA PRO A 388 -32.53 12.27 10.48
C PRO A 388 -33.46 11.95 11.65
N SER A 389 -33.28 10.83 12.35
CA SER A 389 -34.15 10.34 13.43
C SER A 389 -33.55 10.43 14.85
N SER A 390 -32.29 10.79 15.05
CA SER A 390 -31.72 10.92 16.40
C SER A 390 -31.63 12.38 16.83
N THR A 391 -32.64 12.84 17.58
CA THR A 391 -32.74 14.18 18.20
C THR A 391 -31.68 14.47 19.27
N THR A 392 -30.77 13.53 19.55
CA THR A 392 -29.58 13.77 20.36
C THR A 392 -28.45 14.26 19.47
N SER A 393 -28.19 15.56 19.52
CA SER A 393 -27.06 16.24 18.90
C SER A 393 -25.72 15.78 19.51
N SER A 394 -25.31 14.53 19.26
CA SER A 394 -23.93 14.14 19.50
C SER A 394 -23.10 14.81 18.41
N SER A 395 -22.39 15.89 18.76
CA SER A 395 -21.32 16.42 17.93
C SER A 395 -20.45 15.24 17.48
N SER A 396 -20.28 15.05 16.17
CA SER A 396 -19.43 14.01 15.60
C SER A 396 -17.99 14.28 16.03
N GLN A 397 -17.58 13.73 17.17
CA GLN A 397 -16.23 13.88 17.67
C GLN A 397 -15.29 13.05 16.80
N LEU A 398 -14.29 13.70 16.22
CA LEU A 398 -13.18 13.00 15.58
C LEU A 398 -12.30 12.46 16.70
N TRP A 399 -11.96 11.17 16.65
CA TRP A 399 -11.10 10.54 17.63
C TRP A 399 -10.02 9.73 16.95
N GLY A 400 -8.94 9.47 17.68
CA GLY A 400 -7.84 8.63 17.23
C GLY A 400 -7.03 8.12 18.41
N TRP A 401 -6.16 7.15 18.14
CA TRP A 401 -5.20 6.64 19.10
C TRP A 401 -3.87 7.36 18.94
N GLU A 402 -3.28 7.81 20.04
CA GLU A 402 -1.93 8.34 20.07
C GLU A 402 -1.03 7.50 20.98
N GLY A 403 0.26 7.42 20.65
CA GLY A 403 1.24 6.68 21.44
C GLY A 403 2.65 7.08 21.06
N SER A 404 3.59 6.90 21.98
CA SER A 404 5.01 7.14 21.73
C SER A 404 5.65 5.90 21.10
N LEU A 405 6.37 6.10 20.00
CA LEU A 405 7.10 5.02 19.34
C LEU A 405 8.53 4.95 19.87
N ALA A 406 9.02 3.73 20.12
CA ALA A 406 10.42 3.45 20.43
C ALA A 406 10.96 2.41 19.45
N VAL A 407 12.24 2.47 19.08
CA VAL A 407 12.85 1.41 18.28
C VAL A 407 12.86 0.14 19.14
N PRO A 408 12.27 -0.98 18.67
CA PRO A 408 12.18 -2.18 19.48
C PRO A 408 13.55 -2.71 19.87
N ARG A 409 13.75 -3.00 21.15
CA ARG A 409 14.96 -3.66 21.62
C ARG A 409 14.75 -5.16 21.54
N SER A 410 15.19 -5.77 20.45
CA SER A 410 15.22 -7.23 20.34
C SER A 410 16.42 -7.86 21.05
N GLY A 411 17.41 -7.05 21.48
CA GLY A 411 18.70 -7.57 21.94
C GLY A 411 19.45 -8.36 20.86
N GLY A 412 19.13 -8.11 19.58
CA GLY A 412 19.62 -8.91 18.45
C GLY A 412 18.85 -10.22 18.24
N GLN A 413 17.93 -10.58 19.13
CA GLN A 413 17.13 -11.79 19.04
C GLN A 413 15.75 -11.45 18.49
N TRP A 414 15.64 -11.53 17.18
CA TRP A 414 14.37 -11.88 16.59
C TRP A 414 14.13 -13.36 16.88
N PRO A 415 12.91 -13.78 17.29
CA PRO A 415 12.60 -15.20 17.33
C PRO A 415 12.98 -15.81 15.98
N GLU A 416 13.74 -16.90 15.98
CA GLU A 416 14.18 -17.57 14.73
C GLU A 416 12.99 -17.87 13.84
N GLU A 417 11.88 -18.22 14.48
CA GLU A 417 10.56 -18.51 13.95
C GLU A 417 9.93 -17.36 13.15
N LEU A 418 10.45 -16.14 13.31
CA LEU A 418 9.91 -14.92 12.71
C LEU A 418 10.92 -14.26 11.77
N GLY A 419 11.87 -15.06 11.27
CA GLY A 419 12.92 -14.64 10.33
C GLY A 419 14.16 -14.09 11.03
N GLY A 420 14.38 -14.49 12.30
CA GLY A 420 15.36 -13.84 13.16
C GLY A 420 16.83 -14.17 12.98
N ARG A 421 17.15 -15.16 12.15
CA ARG A 421 18.50 -15.35 11.63
C ARG A 421 18.60 -14.63 10.28
N ALA A 422 18.95 -13.35 10.32
CA ALA A 422 19.44 -12.60 9.16
C ALA A 422 20.97 -12.59 9.18
#